data_AF-A0A1Y1YV61-F1
#
_entry.id   AF-A0A1Y1YV61-F1
#
_cell.length_a   1.000
_cell.length_b   1.000
_cell.length_c   1.000
_cell.angle_alpha   90.00
_cell.angle_beta   90.00
_cell.angle_gamma   90.00
#
_symmetry.space_group_name_H-M   'P 1'
#
loop_
_entity.id
_entity.type
_entity.pdbx_description
1 polymer ?
#
loop_
_entity_poly.entity_id
_entity_poly.type
_entity_poly.pdbx_seq_one_letter_code
_entity_poly.pdbx_strand_id
1 'polypeptide(L)'
;LFIIPLQESRIVDPEKLEEFIARVFQNYQDLQTLHIWLLNCLIEKRQKGPVINMIGDVFSQFIEKLEPYVHYGVGLELAQRSFENESIQNPAFADFLEGCVRHPDARRLTLQSFLSRPTSRLGRYVLLLENLLKYTPKEHQDTAFL
;
A
#
# COMPACT_ATOMS: atom_id res chain seq x y z
N LEU A 1 11.43 -7.66 0.38
CA LEU A 1 11.58 -7.85 1.83
C LEU A 1 10.88 -9.12 2.33
N PHE A 2 9.57 -9.28 2.13
CA PHE A 2 8.85 -10.45 2.66
C PHE A 2 8.58 -11.54 1.62
N ILE A 3 7.92 -11.22 0.50
CA ILE A 3 7.40 -12.22 -0.45
C ILE A 3 8.50 -13.06 -1.12
N ILE A 4 9.47 -12.43 -1.79
CA ILE A 4 10.55 -13.15 -2.49
C ILE A 4 11.38 -14.01 -1.51
N PRO A 5 11.86 -13.47 -0.36
CA PRO A 5 12.58 -14.30 0.60
C PRO A 5 11.73 -15.43 1.19
N LEU A 6 10.43 -15.23 1.38
CA LEU A 6 9.51 -16.28 1.84
C LEU A 6 9.42 -17.41 0.80
N GLN A 7 9.34 -17.07 -0.49
CA GLN A 7 9.33 -18.05 -1.58
C GLN A 7 10.62 -18.86 -1.68
N GLU A 8 11.76 -18.23 -1.41
CA GLU A 8 13.08 -18.86 -1.49
C GLU A 8 13.42 -19.71 -0.24
N SER A 9 12.86 -19.38 0.92
CA SER A 9 13.24 -19.97 2.20
C SER A 9 12.66 -21.37 2.47
N ARG A 10 11.63 -21.81 1.74
CA ARG A 10 10.95 -23.12 1.90
C ARG A 10 10.48 -23.41 3.33
N ILE A 11 10.23 -22.37 4.14
CA ILE A 11 9.74 -22.50 5.52
C ILE A 11 8.23 -22.80 5.61
N VAL A 12 7.50 -22.51 4.53
CA VAL A 12 6.11 -22.92 4.32
C VAL A 12 6.11 -24.01 3.25
N ASP A 13 5.24 -25.00 3.45
CA ASP A 13 5.00 -26.09 2.49
C ASP A 13 4.80 -25.52 1.07
N PRO A 14 5.63 -25.91 0.07
CA PRO A 14 5.52 -25.41 -1.28
C PRO A 14 4.14 -25.57 -1.91
N GLU A 15 3.38 -26.61 -1.54
CA GLU A 15 2.02 -26.84 -2.04
C GLU A 15 1.01 -25.81 -1.50
N LYS A 16 1.30 -25.20 -0.35
CA LYS A 16 0.43 -24.21 0.34
C LYS A 16 0.96 -22.78 0.26
N LEU A 17 2.21 -22.61 -0.18
CA LEU A 17 2.92 -21.33 -0.19
C LEU A 17 2.18 -20.27 -1.01
N GLU A 18 1.70 -20.63 -2.20
CA GLU A 18 1.00 -19.69 -3.08
C GLU A 18 -0.31 -19.20 -2.44
N GLU A 19 -1.10 -20.13 -1.91
CA GLU A 19 -2.34 -19.82 -1.19
C GLU A 19 -2.06 -18.96 0.05
N PHE A 20 -1.00 -19.28 0.79
CA PHE A 20 -0.58 -18.52 1.97
C PHE A 20 -0.19 -17.09 1.59
N ILE A 21 0.60 -16.90 0.53
CA ILE A 21 0.98 -15.57 0.03
C ILE A 21 -0.27 -14.80 -0.40
N ALA A 22 -1.18 -15.40 -1.15
CA ALA A 22 -2.42 -14.76 -1.55
C ALA A 22 -3.27 -14.35 -0.33
N ARG A 23 -3.33 -15.19 0.71
CA ARG A 23 -4.07 -14.90 1.95
C ARG A 23 -3.43 -13.80 2.80
N VAL A 24 -2.11 -13.74 2.88
CA VAL A 24 -1.40 -12.76 3.74
C VAL A 24 -1.20 -11.42 3.04
N PHE A 25 -0.90 -11.43 1.74
CA PHE A 25 -0.60 -10.21 0.99
C PHE A 25 -1.77 -9.70 0.15
N GLN A 26 -2.88 -10.46 0.08
CA GLN A 26 -4.11 -10.06 -0.60
C GLN A 26 -3.82 -9.57 -2.03
N ASN A 27 -4.58 -8.61 -2.52
CA ASN A 27 -4.43 -7.97 -3.82
C ASN A 27 -3.41 -6.81 -3.83
N TYR A 28 -2.28 -6.93 -3.12
CA TYR A 28 -1.30 -5.83 -3.04
C TYR A 28 -0.76 -5.38 -4.41
N GLN A 29 -0.75 -6.28 -5.41
CA GLN A 29 -0.28 -5.98 -6.77
C GLN A 29 -1.24 -5.02 -7.49
N ASP A 30 -2.54 -5.11 -7.22
CA ASP A 30 -3.53 -4.18 -7.77
C ASP A 30 -3.33 -2.78 -7.18
N LEU A 31 -3.08 -2.71 -5.86
CA LEU A 31 -2.72 -1.47 -5.19
C LEU A 31 -1.43 -0.89 -5.78
N GLN A 32 -0.40 -1.72 -5.97
CA GLN A 32 0.86 -1.30 -6.57
C GLN A 32 0.64 -0.71 -7.98
N THR A 33 -0.16 -1.39 -8.81
CA THR A 33 -0.49 -0.93 -10.17
C THR A 33 -1.20 0.42 -10.14
N LEU A 34 -2.18 0.57 -9.24
CA LEU A 34 -2.89 1.84 -9.03
C LEU A 34 -1.94 2.98 -8.62
N HIS A 35 -0.99 2.73 -7.72
CA HIS A 35 -0.01 3.75 -7.30
C HIS A 35 1.04 4.07 -8.36
N ILE A 36 1.45 3.10 -9.18
CA ILE A 36 2.32 3.35 -10.34
C ILE A 36 1.61 4.26 -11.33
N TRP A 37 0.33 4.01 -11.60
CA TRP A 37 -0.49 4.88 -12.43
C TRP A 37 -0.55 6.32 -11.86
N LEU A 38 -0.85 6.48 -10.57
CA LEU A 38 -0.88 7.80 -9.93
C LEU A 38 0.48 8.50 -10.03
N LEU A 39 1.57 7.79 -9.75
CA LEU A 39 2.93 8.32 -9.85
C LEU A 39 3.23 8.84 -11.25
N ASN A 40 2.86 8.10 -12.30
CA ASN A 40 3.08 8.52 -13.68
C ASN A 40 2.32 9.82 -13.99
N CYS A 41 1.05 9.93 -13.59
CA CYS A 41 0.28 11.17 -13.76
C CYS A 41 0.94 12.36 -13.04
N LEU A 42 1.47 12.15 -11.82
CA LEU A 42 2.18 13.19 -11.07
C LEU A 42 3.51 13.60 -11.73
N ILE A 43 4.26 12.64 -12.29
CA ILE A 43 5.50 12.88 -13.02
C ILE A 43 5.21 13.71 -14.28
N GLU A 44 4.19 13.35 -15.06
CA GLU A 44 3.79 14.09 -16.27
C GLU A 44 3.43 15.54 -15.96
N LYS A 45 2.70 15.79 -14.87
CA LYS A 45 2.39 17.15 -14.40
C LYS A 45 3.65 17.93 -14.08
N ARG A 46 4.61 17.31 -13.38
CA ARG A 46 5.88 17.94 -13.01
C ARG A 46 6.82 18.18 -14.21
N GLN A 47 6.74 17.37 -15.25
CA GLN A 47 7.52 17.55 -16.48
C GLN A 47 7.08 18.78 -17.28
N LYS A 48 5.82 19.21 -17.16
CA LYS A 48 5.31 20.42 -17.83
C LYS A 48 5.85 21.72 -17.23
N GLY A 49 6.37 21.69 -16.01
CA GLY A 49 6.99 22.83 -15.38
C GLY A 49 7.12 22.70 -13.86
N PRO A 50 7.89 23.61 -13.23
CA PRO A 50 8.10 23.61 -11.79
C PRO A 50 6.84 24.00 -10.99
N VAL A 51 5.91 24.73 -11.62
CA VAL A 51 4.64 25.16 -11.02
C VAL A 51 3.53 24.26 -11.55
N ILE A 52 2.81 23.59 -10.65
CA ILE A 52 1.66 22.75 -10.97
C ILE A 52 0.39 23.58 -10.78
N ASN A 53 -0.29 23.88 -11.89
CA ASN A 53 -1.50 24.72 -11.90
C ASN A 53 -2.80 23.96 -11.59
N MET A 54 -2.79 22.63 -11.65
CA MET A 54 -3.97 21.80 -11.35
C MET A 54 -3.54 20.39 -11.01
N ILE A 55 -4.04 19.88 -9.89
CA ILE A 55 -3.74 18.53 -9.40
C ILE A 55 -4.99 17.75 -8.99
N GLY A 56 -6.10 18.44 -8.71
CA GLY A 56 -7.35 17.83 -8.35
C GLY A 56 -7.92 16.93 -9.45
N ASP A 57 -7.67 17.24 -10.73
CA ASP A 57 -8.05 16.40 -11.87
C ASP A 57 -7.41 15.00 -11.83
N VAL A 58 -6.17 14.90 -11.34
CA VAL A 58 -5.48 13.62 -11.17
C VAL A 58 -6.08 12.84 -10.00
N PHE A 59 -6.34 13.52 -8.88
CA PHE A 59 -6.90 12.88 -7.69
C PHE A 59 -8.37 12.49 -7.86
N SER A 60 -9.15 13.25 -8.62
CA SER A 60 -10.51 12.89 -9.00
C SER A 60 -10.53 11.56 -9.76
N GLN A 61 -9.68 11.40 -10.78
CA GLN A 61 -9.53 10.12 -11.48
C GLN A 61 -8.95 9.00 -10.60
N PHE A 62 -8.09 9.33 -9.64
CA PHE A 62 -7.55 8.36 -8.70
C PHE A 62 -8.64 7.81 -7.77
N ILE A 63 -9.53 8.67 -7.28
CA ILE A 63 -10.65 8.29 -6.40
C ILE A 63 -11.58 7.30 -7.10
N GLU A 64 -11.88 7.52 -8.38
CA GLU A 64 -12.69 6.59 -9.19
C GLU A 64 -12.06 5.20 -9.35
N LYS A 65 -10.76 5.07 -9.08
CA LYS A 65 -9.99 3.82 -9.22
C LYS A 65 -9.65 3.17 -7.88
N LEU A 66 -10.30 3.58 -6.78
CA LEU A 66 -10.01 3.05 -5.43
C LEU A 66 -10.61 1.67 -5.14
N GLU A 67 -11.31 1.03 -6.07
CA GLU A 67 -11.89 -0.31 -5.86
C GLU A 67 -10.89 -1.36 -5.28
N PRO A 68 -9.62 -1.42 -5.71
CA PRO A 68 -8.66 -2.36 -5.11
C PRO A 68 -8.45 -2.17 -3.60
N TYR A 69 -8.67 -0.96 -3.08
CA TYR A 69 -8.60 -0.70 -1.63
C TYR A 69 -9.77 -1.28 -0.87
N VAL A 70 -10.96 -1.39 -1.50
CA VAL A 70 -12.13 -2.03 -0.88
C VAL A 70 -11.82 -3.51 -0.67
N HIS A 71 -11.36 -4.20 -1.71
CA HIS A 71 -10.95 -5.60 -1.61
C HIS A 71 -9.85 -5.82 -0.57
N TYR A 72 -8.80 -4.98 -0.60
CA TYR A 72 -7.69 -5.10 0.34
C TYR A 72 -8.15 -4.87 1.79
N GLY A 73 -9.01 -3.87 2.02
CA GLY A 73 -9.52 -3.52 3.33
C GLY A 73 -10.35 -4.64 3.96
N VAL A 74 -11.19 -5.31 3.17
CA VAL A 74 -12.00 -6.46 3.62
C VAL A 74 -11.10 -7.64 4.01
N GLY A 75 -10.03 -7.89 3.25
CA GLY A 75 -9.12 -9.01 3.50
C GLY A 75 -8.09 -8.78 4.61
N LEU A 76 -7.89 -7.53 5.06
CA LEU A 76 -6.77 -7.16 5.94
C LEU A 76 -6.81 -7.88 7.30
N GLU A 77 -7.97 -7.99 7.94
CA GLU A 77 -8.11 -8.68 9.23
C GLU A 77 -7.78 -10.17 9.12
N LEU A 78 -8.26 -10.82 8.05
CA LEU A 78 -7.97 -12.22 7.78
C LEU A 78 -6.49 -12.44 7.46
N ALA A 79 -5.88 -11.52 6.71
CA ALA A 79 -4.45 -11.54 6.43
C ALA A 79 -3.62 -11.46 7.73
N GLN A 80 -4.00 -10.57 8.66
CA GLN A 80 -3.30 -10.41 9.93
C GLN A 80 -3.36 -11.70 10.77
N ARG A 81 -4.56 -12.23 10.97
CA ARG A 81 -4.74 -13.50 11.68
C ARG A 81 -4.00 -14.67 11.04
N SER A 82 -3.92 -14.68 9.70
CA SER A 82 -3.27 -15.77 8.97
C SER A 82 -1.77 -15.84 9.25
N PHE A 83 -1.05 -14.72 9.18
CA PHE A 83 0.39 -14.74 9.48
C PHE A 83 0.66 -14.88 10.97
N GLU A 84 -0.21 -14.37 11.85
CA GLU A 84 -0.09 -14.54 13.30
C GLU A 84 -0.24 -16.01 13.69
N ASN A 85 -1.25 -16.70 13.16
CA ASN A 85 -1.44 -18.14 13.38
C ASN A 85 -0.25 -18.96 12.86
N GLU A 86 0.25 -18.65 11.66
CA GLU A 86 1.45 -19.32 11.12
C GLU A 86 2.66 -19.07 12.02
N SER A 87 2.86 -17.84 12.52
CA SER A 87 3.96 -17.52 13.44
C SER A 87 3.88 -18.26 14.77
N ILE A 88 2.69 -18.66 15.23
CA ILE A 88 2.52 -19.44 16.45
C ILE A 88 2.81 -20.93 16.18
N GLN A 89 2.38 -21.44 15.03
CA GLN A 89 2.47 -22.86 14.69
C GLN A 89 3.82 -23.26 14.10
N ASN A 90 4.53 -22.32 13.48
CA ASN A 90 5.75 -22.54 12.73
C ASN A 90 6.89 -21.64 13.28
N PRO A 91 7.75 -22.16 14.17
CA PRO A 91 8.88 -21.41 14.72
C PRO A 91 9.84 -20.88 13.65
N ALA A 92 10.02 -21.61 12.54
CA ALA A 92 10.89 -21.15 11.45
C ALA A 92 10.29 -19.93 10.74
N PHE A 93 8.96 -19.85 10.63
CA PHE A 93 8.28 -18.66 10.13
C PHE A 93 8.39 -17.47 11.10
N ALA A 94 8.29 -17.71 12.40
CA ALA A 94 8.53 -16.67 13.41
C ALA A 94 9.96 -16.09 13.32
N ASP A 95 10.97 -16.96 13.26
CA ASP A 95 12.38 -16.56 13.11
C ASP A 95 12.62 -15.80 11.79
N PHE A 96 11.97 -16.23 10.71
CA PHE A 96 11.99 -15.53 9.43
C PHE A 96 11.43 -14.11 9.54
N LEU A 97 10.29 -13.93 10.21
CA LEU A 97 9.70 -12.60 10.42
C LEU A 97 10.62 -11.71 11.26
N GLU A 98 11.26 -12.23 12.31
CA GLU A 98 12.26 -11.50 13.08
C GLU A 98 13.46 -11.09 12.21
N GLY A 99 13.95 -12.01 11.38
CA GLY A 99 15.02 -11.73 10.42
C GLY A 99 14.65 -10.59 9.47
N CYS A 100 13.42 -10.61 8.95
CA CYS A 100 12.91 -9.54 8.09
C CYS A 100 12.87 -8.18 8.80
N VAL A 101 12.46 -8.13 10.08
CA VAL A 101 12.42 -6.88 10.87
C VAL A 101 13.81 -6.28 11.08
N ARG A 102 14.85 -7.13 11.18
CA ARG A 102 16.25 -6.71 11.34
C ARG A 102 16.88 -6.21 10.03
N HIS A 103 16.27 -6.49 8.87
CA HIS A 103 16.77 -6.02 7.59
C HIS A 103 16.77 -4.47 7.52
N PRO A 104 17.83 -3.82 6.99
CA PRO A 104 17.92 -2.36 6.92
C PRO A 104 16.68 -1.69 6.28
N ASP A 105 16.18 -2.26 5.19
CA ASP A 105 15.00 -1.74 4.48
C ASP A 105 13.69 -1.83 5.29
N ALA A 106 13.61 -2.73 6.27
CA ALA A 106 12.44 -2.85 7.12
C ALA A 106 12.32 -1.65 8.07
N ARG A 107 13.44 -0.99 8.40
CA ARG A 107 13.50 0.09 9.40
C ARG A 107 12.83 -0.30 10.73
N ARG A 108 13.02 -1.55 11.16
CA ARG A 108 12.41 -2.15 12.36
C ARG A 108 10.88 -2.24 12.33
N LEU A 109 10.25 -2.16 11.16
CA LEU A 109 8.80 -2.32 11.03
C LEU A 109 8.42 -3.79 10.84
N THR A 110 7.36 -4.20 11.53
CA THR A 110 6.79 -5.56 11.46
C THR A 110 5.99 -5.77 10.18
N LEU A 111 5.75 -7.03 9.79
CA LEU A 111 4.88 -7.36 8.66
C LEU A 111 3.49 -6.72 8.81
N GLN A 112 2.89 -6.77 10.00
CA GLN A 112 1.63 -6.10 10.33
C GLN A 112 1.67 -4.59 9.99
N SER A 113 2.78 -3.93 10.34
CA SER A 113 2.96 -2.50 10.04
C SER A 113 2.98 -2.23 8.54
N PHE A 114 3.53 -3.14 7.72
CA PHE A 114 3.49 -3.04 6.26
C PHE A 114 2.09 -3.31 5.70
N LEU A 115 1.39 -4.33 6.21
CA LEU A 115 0.03 -4.67 5.76
C LEU A 115 -0.97 -3.54 6.04
N SER A 116 -0.78 -2.75 7.08
CA SER A 116 -1.63 -1.59 7.41
C SER A 116 -1.29 -0.30 6.63
N ARG A 117 -0.23 -0.30 5.80
CA ARG A 117 0.18 0.90 5.03
C ARG A 117 -0.86 1.37 4.02
N PRO A 118 -1.52 0.49 3.24
CA PRO A 118 -2.54 0.95 2.30
C PRO A 118 -3.65 1.76 2.97
N THR A 119 -4.26 1.22 4.03
CA THR A 119 -5.35 1.88 4.74
C THR A 119 -4.91 3.22 5.34
N SER A 120 -3.75 3.24 6.01
CA SER A 120 -3.21 4.49 6.56
C SER A 120 -2.81 5.52 5.50
N ARG A 121 -2.46 5.08 4.28
CA ARG A 121 -2.16 5.97 3.16
C ARG A 121 -3.41 6.70 2.67
N LEU A 122 -4.58 6.08 2.66
CA LEU A 122 -5.84 6.74 2.30
C LEU A 122 -6.16 7.92 3.23
N GLY A 123 -6.05 7.71 4.54
CA GLY A 123 -6.26 8.79 5.52
C GLY A 123 -5.31 9.97 5.31
N ARG A 124 -4.07 9.71 4.87
CA ARG A 124 -3.12 10.78 4.54
C ARG A 124 -3.52 11.56 3.28
N TYR A 125 -4.16 10.93 2.29
CA TYR A 125 -4.63 11.67 1.12
C TYR A 125 -5.70 12.69 1.50
N VAL A 126 -6.63 12.33 2.39
CA VAL A 126 -7.63 13.28 2.92
C VAL A 126 -6.94 14.51 3.52
N LEU A 127 -6.01 14.31 4.46
CA LEU A 127 -5.29 15.42 5.10
C LEU A 127 -4.47 16.27 4.12
N LEU A 128 -3.86 15.64 3.11
CA LEU A 128 -3.06 16.35 2.11
C LEU A 128 -3.94 17.19 1.18
N LEU A 129 -5.09 16.66 0.74
CA LEU A 129 -6.03 17.35 -0.15
C LEU A 129 -6.77 18.46 0.59
N GLU A 130 -7.19 18.25 1.83
CA GLU A 130 -7.77 19.30 2.69
C GLU A 130 -6.78 20.46 2.88
N ASN A 131 -5.52 20.14 3.16
CA ASN A 131 -4.48 21.16 3.31
C ASN A 131 -4.21 21.88 1.99
N LEU A 132 -4.21 21.17 0.87
CA LEU A 132 -4.08 21.78 -0.45
C LEU A 132 -5.24 22.77 -0.70
N LEU A 133 -6.48 22.33 -0.49
CA LEU A 133 -7.69 23.15 -0.66
C LEU A 133 -7.65 24.42 0.20
N LYS A 134 -7.16 24.33 1.45
CA LYS A 134 -6.99 25.48 2.34
C LYS A 134 -6.13 26.59 1.75
N TYR A 135 -5.14 26.25 0.92
CA TYR A 135 -4.24 27.20 0.28
C TYR A 135 -4.60 27.47 -1.20
N THR A 136 -5.72 26.92 -1.69
CA THR A 136 -6.21 27.13 -3.04
C THR A 136 -7.19 28.34 -3.05
N PRO A 137 -6.98 29.37 -3.90
CA PRO A 137 -7.92 30.48 -4.05
C PRO A 137 -9.31 29.97 -4.45
N LYS A 138 -10.38 30.64 -3.99
CA LYS A 138 -11.76 30.18 -4.21
C LYS A 138 -12.15 30.13 -5.69
N GLU A 139 -11.57 31.01 -6.49
CA GLU A 139 -11.81 31.12 -7.93
C GLU A 139 -10.92 30.17 -8.75
N HIS A 140 -10.03 29.43 -8.10
CA HIS A 140 -9.13 28.49 -8.76
C HIS A 140 -9.86 27.20 -9.15
N GLN A 141 -9.55 26.67 -10.34
CA GLN A 141 -10.17 25.48 -10.91
C GLN A 141 -10.07 24.22 -10.02
N ASP A 142 -8.99 24.07 -9.24
CA ASP A 142 -8.82 22.92 -8.33
C ASP A 142 -9.91 22.84 -7.25
N THR A 143 -10.57 23.95 -6.90
CA THR A 143 -11.61 23.93 -5.85
C THR A 143 -12.81 23.06 -6.19
N ALA A 144 -13.05 22.78 -7.49
CA ALA A 144 -14.11 21.88 -7.93
C ALA A 144 -13.71 20.39 -7.80
N PHE A 145 -12.42 20.10 -7.63
CA PHE A 145 -11.87 18.74 -7.65
C PHE A 145 -11.28 18.28 -6.31
N LEU A 146 -11.02 19.21 -5.37
CA LEU A 146 -10.44 18.98 -4.04
C LEU A 146 -11.50 19.07 -2.96
#